data_AF-A0A2M8N6M6-F1
#
_entry.id   AF-A0A2M8N6M6-F1
#
_cell.length_a   1.000
_cell.length_b   1.000
_cell.length_c   1.000
_cell.angle_alpha   90.00
_cell.angle_beta   90.00
_cell.angle_gamma   90.00
#
_symmetry.space_group_name_H-M   'P 1'
#
loop_
_entity.id
_entity.type
_entity.pdbx_description
1 polymer ?
#
loop_
_entity_poly.entity_id
_entity_poly.type
_entity_poly.pdbx_seq_one_letter_code
_entity_poly.pdbx_strand_id
1 'polypeptide(L)'
;MTRNVVILLGLVALLVANVILTHNLLTKPFPGMNDFMSRWEGARSFFQDGVSPYSDQATANIQNRIYGRSAMGDEDPGLFVYPFYTVFIVAPTIPLNYAWASAVWMVLLEVCLIVAFMLILNLF
;
A
#
# COMPACT_ATOMS: atom_id res chain seq x y z
N MET A 1 24.52 25.66 3.75
CA MET A 1 23.64 24.54 4.13
C MET A 1 24.35 23.77 5.24
N THR A 2 23.69 23.44 6.36
CA THR A 2 24.35 22.66 7.43
C THR A 2 24.51 21.20 6.98
N ARG A 3 25.52 20.48 7.50
CA ARG A 3 25.79 19.06 7.18
C ARG A 3 24.53 18.19 7.29
N ASN A 4 23.73 18.42 8.33
CA ASN A 4 22.51 17.65 8.59
C ASN A 4 21.45 17.83 7.48
N VAL A 5 21.35 19.03 6.91
CA VAL A 5 20.42 19.31 5.82
C VAL A 5 20.84 18.56 4.54
N VAL A 6 22.15 18.50 4.25
CA VAL A 6 22.65 17.74 3.10
C VAL A 6 22.35 16.25 3.24
N ILE A 7 22.56 15.68 4.44
CA ILE A 7 22.24 14.28 4.73
C ILE A 7 20.73 14.03 4.55
N LEU A 8 19.89 14.89 5.11
CA LEU A 8 18.43 14.76 5.00
C LEU A 8 17.98 14.77 3.54
N LEU A 9 18.49 15.69 2.73
CA LEU A 9 18.17 15.75 1.30
C LEU A 9 18.65 14.51 0.55
N GLY A 10 19.83 13.99 0.89
CA GLY A 10 20.34 12.74 0.32
C GLY A 10 19.42 11.54 0.62
N LEU A 11 18.95 11.42 1.86
CA LEU A 11 18.02 10.36 2.25
C LEU A 11 16.65 10.50 1.57
N VAL A 12 16.11 11.72 1.48
CA VAL A 12 14.86 11.97 0.74
C VAL A 12 15.01 11.59 -0.73
N ALA A 13 16.11 12.00 -1.37
CA ALA A 13 16.38 11.65 -2.76
C ALA A 13 16.49 10.12 -2.96
N LEU A 14 17.16 9.42 -2.02
CA LEU A 14 17.26 7.96 -2.03
C LEU A 14 15.89 7.29 -1.92
N LEU A 15 15.04 7.74 -0.99
CA LEU A 15 13.69 7.19 -0.80
C LEU A 15 12.80 7.43 -2.03
N VAL A 16 12.84 8.64 -2.60
CA VAL A 16 12.10 8.96 -3.83
C VAL A 16 12.58 8.08 -4.99
N ALA A 17 13.90 7.93 -5.15
CA ALA A 17 14.46 7.04 -6.17
C ALA A 17 14.02 5.59 -5.96
N ASN A 18 14.02 5.10 -4.72
CA ASN A 18 13.55 3.74 -4.41
C ASN A 18 12.09 3.56 -4.84
N VAL A 19 11.18 4.46 -4.44
CA VAL A 19 9.75 4.39 -4.84
C VAL A 19 9.59 4.38 -6.36
N ILE A 20 10.33 5.24 -7.08
CA ILE A 20 10.27 5.30 -8.55
C ILE A 20 10.76 3.98 -9.18
N LEU A 21 11.85 3.41 -8.67
CA LEU A 21 12.40 2.16 -9.16
C LEU A 21 11.46 0.98 -8.85
N THR A 22 10.96 0.88 -7.62
CA THR A 22 9.95 -0.12 -7.21
C THR A 22 8.71 -0.03 -8.10
N HIS A 23 8.23 1.18 -8.38
CA HIS A 23 7.10 1.36 -9.28
C HIS A 23 7.40 0.85 -10.69
N ASN A 24 8.48 1.33 -11.29
CA ASN A 24 8.77 1.06 -12.71
C ASN A 24 9.19 -0.38 -12.98
N LEU A 25 9.88 -1.02 -12.03
CA LEU A 25 10.44 -2.35 -12.20
C LEU A 25 9.55 -3.46 -11.63
N LEU A 26 8.69 -3.15 -10.64
CA LEU A 26 7.88 -4.16 -9.95
C LEU A 26 6.38 -3.87 -10.09
N THR A 27 5.87 -2.81 -9.46
CA THR A 27 4.41 -2.68 -9.27
C THR A 27 3.63 -2.23 -10.51
N LYS A 28 4.28 -1.52 -11.45
CA LYS A 28 3.67 -1.19 -12.74
C LYS A 28 3.64 -2.39 -13.70
N PRO A 29 4.75 -3.10 -13.98
CA PRO A 29 4.73 -4.25 -14.89
C PRO A 29 4.03 -5.47 -14.28
N PHE A 30 4.09 -5.62 -12.96
CA PHE A 30 3.47 -6.71 -12.22
C PHE A 30 2.62 -6.09 -11.10
N PRO A 31 1.42 -5.57 -11.41
CA PRO A 31 0.53 -4.99 -10.41
C PRO A 31 0.15 -6.09 -9.42
N GLY A 32 0.89 -6.12 -8.31
CA GLY A 32 0.74 -7.13 -7.27
C GLY A 32 -0.63 -6.97 -6.64
N MET A 33 -1.59 -7.78 -7.05
CA MET A 33 -2.91 -7.95 -6.42
C MET A 33 -2.75 -8.76 -5.13
N ASN A 34 -1.87 -8.26 -4.26
CA ASN A 34 -1.46 -8.86 -3.00
C ASN A 34 -2.43 -8.45 -1.87
N ASP A 35 -2.13 -8.83 -0.62
CA ASP A 35 -2.95 -8.51 0.55
C ASP A 35 -3.28 -7.01 0.66
N PHE A 36 -2.38 -6.13 0.19
CA PHE A 36 -2.57 -4.68 0.20
C PHE A 36 -3.70 -4.23 -0.74
N MET A 37 -3.96 -4.92 -1.86
CA MET A 37 -5.03 -4.56 -2.81
C MET A 37 -6.39 -4.47 -2.13
N SER A 38 -6.79 -5.49 -1.37
CA SER A 38 -8.10 -5.50 -0.71
C SER A 38 -8.24 -4.38 0.32
N ARG A 39 -7.12 -3.98 0.97
CA ARG A 39 -7.13 -2.91 1.99
C ARG A 39 -7.15 -1.54 1.33
N TRP A 40 -6.39 -1.39 0.26
CA TRP A 40 -6.35 -0.16 -0.52
C TRP A 40 -7.69 0.08 -1.22
N GLU A 41 -8.26 -0.90 -1.91
CA GLU A 41 -9.54 -0.70 -2.60
C GLU A 41 -10.74 -0.60 -1.63
N GLY A 42 -10.72 -1.33 -0.51
CA GLY A 42 -11.72 -1.13 0.54
C GLY A 42 -11.67 0.28 1.13
N ALA A 43 -10.47 0.79 1.44
CA ALA A 43 -10.29 2.17 1.89
C ALA A 43 -10.65 3.19 0.79
N ARG A 44 -10.30 2.93 -0.47
CA ARG A 44 -10.68 3.78 -1.61
C ARG A 44 -12.20 3.87 -1.73
N SER A 45 -12.89 2.74 -1.67
CA SER A 45 -14.36 2.66 -1.73
C SER A 45 -15.00 3.47 -0.60
N PHE A 46 -14.40 3.45 0.59
CA PHE A 46 -14.84 4.29 1.71
C PHE A 46 -14.67 5.80 1.45
N PHE A 47 -13.48 6.24 1.05
CA PHE A 47 -13.21 7.67 0.88
C PHE A 47 -13.75 8.28 -0.42
N GLN A 48 -13.79 7.51 -1.51
CA GLN A 48 -14.18 8.00 -2.84
C GLN A 48 -15.63 7.66 -3.17
N ASP A 49 -16.09 6.45 -2.87
CA ASP A 49 -17.43 5.98 -3.24
C ASP A 49 -18.45 6.15 -2.09
N GLY A 50 -17.98 6.46 -0.87
CA GLY A 50 -18.83 6.72 0.30
C GLY A 50 -19.48 5.48 0.90
N VAL A 51 -18.99 4.28 0.58
CA VAL A 51 -19.54 3.01 1.05
C VAL A 51 -18.71 2.39 2.18
N SER A 52 -19.32 1.57 3.02
CA SER A 52 -18.58 0.82 4.03
C SER A 52 -17.54 -0.10 3.37
N PRO A 53 -16.28 -0.16 3.86
CA PRO A 53 -15.27 -1.07 3.33
C PRO A 53 -15.65 -2.55 3.50
N TYR A 54 -16.61 -2.84 4.39
CA TYR A 54 -17.15 -4.18 4.65
C TYR A 54 -18.42 -4.50 3.84
N SER A 55 -18.85 -3.60 2.94
CA SER A 55 -20.06 -3.80 2.15
C SER A 55 -19.85 -4.75 0.97
N ASP A 56 -20.93 -5.36 0.48
CA ASP A 56 -20.91 -6.17 -0.75
C ASP A 56 -20.40 -5.37 -1.95
N GLN A 57 -20.70 -4.07 -2.01
CA GLN A 57 -20.21 -3.17 -3.05
C GLN A 57 -18.68 -3.02 -2.99
N ALA A 58 -18.12 -2.79 -1.80
CA ALA A 58 -16.66 -2.70 -1.62
C ALA A 58 -15.98 -4.03 -1.97
N THR A 59 -16.57 -5.15 -1.58
CA THR A 59 -16.11 -6.50 -1.95
C THR A 59 -16.12 -6.68 -3.48
N ALA A 60 -17.19 -6.29 -4.17
CA ALA A 60 -17.27 -6.36 -5.62
C ALA A 60 -16.21 -5.47 -6.29
N ASN A 61 -15.93 -4.28 -5.75
CA ASN A 61 -14.87 -3.40 -6.24
C ASN A 61 -13.48 -4.07 -6.11
N ILE A 62 -13.20 -4.69 -4.96
CA ILE A 62 -11.95 -5.42 -4.71
C ILE A 62 -11.81 -6.58 -5.71
N GLN A 63 -12.84 -7.42 -5.82
CA GLN A 63 -12.85 -8.57 -6.73
C GLN A 63 -12.67 -8.14 -8.19
N ASN A 64 -13.34 -7.07 -8.63
CA ASN A 64 -13.15 -6.54 -9.98
C ASN A 64 -11.72 -6.06 -10.23
N ARG A 65 -11.01 -5.55 -9.22
CA ARG A 65 -9.59 -5.22 -9.38
C ARG A 65 -8.68 -6.43 -9.43
N ILE A 66 -8.96 -7.45 -8.62
CA ILE A 66 -8.11 -8.65 -8.53
C ILE A 66 -8.37 -9.59 -9.71
N TYR A 67 -9.64 -9.87 -10.01
CA TYR A 67 -10.04 -10.91 -10.97
C TYR A 67 -10.65 -10.34 -12.25
N GLY A 68 -11.00 -9.05 -12.29
CA GLY A 68 -11.79 -8.48 -13.39
C GLY A 68 -13.27 -8.90 -13.38
N ARG A 69 -13.68 -9.63 -12.34
CA ARG A 69 -15.02 -10.21 -12.16
C ARG A 69 -15.24 -10.56 -10.68
N SER A 70 -16.44 -11.00 -10.36
CA SER A 70 -16.70 -11.65 -9.07
C SER A 70 -15.82 -12.88 -8.86
N ALA A 71 -15.43 -13.12 -7.61
CA ALA A 71 -14.72 -14.32 -7.21
C ALA A 71 -15.58 -15.58 -7.47
N MET A 72 -14.94 -16.67 -7.87
CA MET A 72 -15.57 -17.94 -8.26
C MET A 72 -14.99 -19.11 -7.46
N GLY A 73 -15.85 -20.09 -7.14
CA GLY A 73 -15.43 -21.34 -6.52
C GLY A 73 -14.69 -21.13 -5.20
N ASP A 74 -13.44 -21.56 -5.14
CA ASP A 74 -12.53 -21.51 -4.01
C ASP A 74 -11.52 -20.34 -4.07
N GLU A 75 -11.72 -19.37 -4.97
CA GLU A 75 -10.94 -18.13 -4.98
C GLU A 75 -11.10 -17.34 -3.68
N ASP A 76 -10.07 -16.54 -3.33
CA ASP A 76 -10.17 -15.63 -2.19
C ASP A 76 -11.37 -14.67 -2.39
N PRO A 77 -12.29 -14.57 -1.41
CA PRO A 77 -13.45 -13.70 -1.54
C PRO A 77 -13.09 -12.21 -1.65
N GLY A 78 -11.84 -11.81 -1.41
CA GLY A 78 -11.36 -10.45 -1.62
C GLY A 78 -11.98 -9.46 -0.62
N LEU A 79 -12.17 -9.88 0.62
CA LEU A 79 -12.82 -9.07 1.65
C LEU A 79 -11.86 -8.06 2.30
N PHE A 80 -12.38 -6.91 2.72
CA PHE A 80 -11.69 -6.06 3.68
C PHE A 80 -11.86 -6.65 5.09
N VAL A 81 -10.86 -7.38 5.59
CA VAL A 81 -10.95 -8.08 6.90
C VAL A 81 -10.17 -7.42 8.02
N TYR A 82 -9.61 -6.22 7.79
CA TYR A 82 -8.85 -5.50 8.82
C TYR A 82 -9.77 -4.63 9.70
N PRO A 83 -9.35 -4.25 10.92
CA PRO A 83 -10.07 -3.27 11.71
C PRO A 83 -10.28 -1.95 10.97
N PHE A 84 -11.40 -1.27 11.26
CA PHE A 84 -11.82 -0.10 10.47
C PHE A 84 -10.77 1.00 10.42
N TYR A 85 -10.03 1.22 11.51
CA TYR A 85 -9.00 2.25 11.57
C TYR A 85 -7.88 2.09 10.52
N THR A 86 -7.72 0.90 9.93
CA THR A 86 -6.78 0.68 8.82
C THR A 86 -7.09 1.56 7.62
N VAL A 87 -8.35 1.95 7.38
CA VAL A 87 -8.66 2.85 6.25
C VAL A 87 -7.91 4.17 6.38
N PHE A 88 -7.70 4.70 7.60
CA PHE A 88 -6.96 5.93 7.83
C PHE A 88 -5.45 5.78 7.65
N ILE A 89 -4.91 4.59 7.94
CA ILE A 89 -3.48 4.28 7.69
C ILE A 89 -3.21 4.26 6.19
N VAL A 90 -4.15 3.72 5.40
CA VAL A 90 -4.02 3.59 3.94
C VAL A 90 -4.42 4.88 3.22
N ALA A 91 -5.24 5.74 3.84
CA ALA A 91 -5.78 6.99 3.29
C ALA A 91 -4.76 7.86 2.52
N PRO A 92 -3.52 8.07 3.01
CA PRO A 92 -2.54 8.90 2.30
C PRO A 92 -2.17 8.39 0.89
N THR A 93 -2.39 7.11 0.60
CA THR A 93 -2.07 6.49 -0.70
C THR A 93 -3.26 6.42 -1.66
N ILE A 94 -4.47 6.76 -1.21
CA ILE A 94 -5.72 6.70 -2.00
C ILE A 94 -5.73 7.64 -3.22
N PRO A 95 -5.13 8.84 -3.19
CA PRO A 95 -5.07 9.70 -4.38
C PRO A 95 -4.21 9.13 -5.51
N LEU A 96 -3.36 8.14 -5.22
CA LEU A 96 -2.47 7.53 -6.19
C LEU A 96 -3.19 6.40 -6.93
N ASN A 97 -2.75 6.07 -8.15
CA ASN A 97 -3.15 4.80 -8.74
C ASN A 97 -2.54 3.63 -7.93
N TYR A 98 -3.12 2.44 -8.07
CA TYR A 98 -2.73 1.29 -7.24
C TYR A 98 -1.24 0.93 -7.38
N ALA A 99 -0.65 1.02 -8.58
CA ALA A 99 0.76 0.70 -8.78
C ALA A 99 1.67 1.62 -7.95
N TRP A 100 1.40 2.93 -7.97
CA TRP A 100 2.13 3.89 -7.12
C TRP A 100 1.85 3.70 -5.64
N ALA A 101 0.59 3.47 -5.26
CA ALA A 101 0.23 3.20 -3.87
C ALA A 101 0.97 1.98 -3.31
N SER A 102 1.01 0.89 -4.08
CA SER A 102 1.73 -0.34 -3.75
C SER A 102 3.24 -0.11 -3.65
N ALA A 103 3.84 0.67 -4.56
CA ALA A 103 5.27 0.99 -4.49
C ALA A 103 5.63 1.78 -3.24
N VAL A 104 4.84 2.80 -2.88
CA VAL A 104 5.01 3.58 -1.65
C VAL A 104 4.87 2.66 -0.42
N TRP A 105 3.87 1.77 -0.43
CA TRP A 105 3.64 0.84 0.67
C TRP A 105 4.82 -0.14 0.85
N MET A 106 5.33 -0.71 -0.23
CA MET A 106 6.49 -1.61 -0.20
C MET A 106 7.74 -0.92 0.37
N VAL A 107 8.06 0.29 -0.09
CA VAL A 107 9.22 1.04 0.40
C VAL A 107 9.03 1.45 1.87
N LEU A 108 7.80 1.81 2.28
CA LEU A 108 7.50 2.08 3.68
C LEU A 108 7.77 0.85 4.55
N LEU A 109 7.31 -0.33 4.13
CA LEU A 109 7.56 -1.59 4.85
C LEU A 109 9.04 -1.96 4.89
N GLU A 110 9.78 -1.73 3.81
CA GLU A 110 11.24 -1.91 3.77
C GLU A 110 11.94 -1.04 4.82
N VAL A 111 11.61 0.26 4.87
CA VAL A 111 12.16 1.19 5.87
C VAL A 111 11.78 0.76 7.29
N CYS A 112 10.52 0.41 7.53
CA CYS A 112 10.06 -0.09 8.83
C CYS A 112 10.83 -1.33 9.27
N LEU A 113 11.12 -2.25 8.34
CA LEU A 113 11.89 -3.46 8.63
C LEU A 113 13.34 -3.13 9.04
N ILE A 114 14.00 -2.24 8.30
CA ILE A 114 15.36 -1.78 8.59
C ILE A 114 15.41 -1.09 9.97
N VAL A 115 14.45 -0.19 10.24
CA VAL A 115 14.36 0.51 11.53
C VAL A 115 14.09 -0.47 12.67
N ALA A 116 13.15 -1.41 12.50
CA ALA A 116 12.86 -2.42 13.50
C ALA A 116 14.12 -3.27 13.81
N PHE A 117 14.87 -3.66 12.79
CA PHE A 117 16.12 -4.39 12.96
C PHE A 117 17.16 -3.59 13.76
N MET A 118 17.37 -2.31 13.44
CA MET A 118 18.28 -1.44 14.19
C MET A 118 17.85 -1.27 15.66
N LEU A 119 16.55 -1.10 15.91
CA LEU A 119 16.00 -0.96 17.25
C LEU A 119 16.23 -2.23 18.07
N ILE A 120 15.99 -3.40 17.48
CA ILE A 120 16.22 -4.69 18.11
C ILE A 120 17.70 -4.85 18.48
N LEU A 121 18.63 -4.52 17.58
CA LEU A 121 20.07 -4.61 17.87
C LEU A 121 20.53 -3.65 18.97
N ASN A 122 19.88 -2.50 19.14
CA ASN A 122 20.20 -1.54 20.20
C ASN A 122 19.54 -1.87 21.55
N LEU A 123 18.61 -2.83 21.57
CA LEU A 123 18.00 -3.35 22.80
C LEU A 123 18.88 -4.41 23.49
N PHE A 124 19.91 -4.92 22.81
CA PHE A 124 20.86 -5.92 23.30
C PHE A 124 22.26 -5.30 23.47
#